data_AF-A0A2H3CB65-F1
#
_entry.id   AF-A0A2H3CB65-F1
#
_cell.length_a   1.000
_cell.length_b   1.000
_cell.length_c   1.000
_cell.angle_alpha   90.00
_cell.angle_beta   90.00
_cell.angle_gamma   90.00
#
_symmetry.space_group_name_H-M   'P 1'
#
loop_
_entity.id
_entity.type
_entity.pdbx_description
1 polymer ?
#
loop_
_entity_poly.entity_id
_entity_poly.type
_entity_poly.pdbx_seq_one_letter_code
_entity_poly.pdbx_strand_id
1 'polypeptide(L)'
;LVKQADKTGEKEEMVFTVTGAIMHMNLPPIERDPVSCHPCSGSAALTHNSSGMREKLRFLSQSITITGFNSMTFDDAINALKEIQHTGEWEFHQGQLLKWTPNQLQGYDVLELLNRYLRSQSKTERETGILIDNNVDPKGILARLAGNTMVHTKENVVRYYRGIINGGKKRYMMTKPHAFRTGNIVEAQFSIVFVKCKGDNVKMKMILQAIAMINCKHMMVSTTGDHRMYMTDCYISECKP
;
A
#
# COMPACT_ATOMS: atom_id res chain seq x y z
N LEU A 1 -16.98 2.71 9.79
CA LEU A 1 -16.89 1.72 8.68
C LEU A 1 -17.70 2.28 7.52
N VAL A 2 -17.06 2.52 6.36
CA VAL A 2 -17.58 3.37 5.26
C VAL A 2 -19.10 3.20 5.09
N LYS A 3 -19.84 4.18 5.61
CA LYS A 3 -21.29 4.25 5.46
C LYS A 3 -21.59 4.58 4.01
N GLN A 4 -22.55 3.85 3.44
CA GLN A 4 -23.18 4.26 2.19
C GLN A 4 -23.95 5.56 2.45
N ALA A 5 -23.43 6.64 1.86
CA ALA A 5 -24.07 7.91 1.48
C ALA A 5 -25.10 8.51 2.45
N ASP A 6 -24.67 9.52 3.20
CA ASP A 6 -25.55 10.65 3.49
C ASP A 6 -25.71 11.52 2.23
N LYS A 7 -26.87 12.17 2.10
CA LYS A 7 -27.41 12.84 0.90
C LYS A 7 -26.61 14.04 0.37
N THR A 8 -25.35 14.19 0.78
CA THR A 8 -24.37 15.18 0.29
C THR A 8 -23.18 14.55 -0.44
N GLY A 9 -23.13 13.23 -0.61
CA GLY A 9 -22.23 12.57 -1.59
C GLY A 9 -20.75 12.50 -1.20
N GLU A 10 -20.36 13.01 -0.03
CA GLU A 10 -19.00 12.83 0.49
C GLU A 10 -18.90 11.48 1.21
N LYS A 11 -18.20 10.52 0.61
CA LYS A 11 -17.82 9.27 1.28
C LYS A 11 -16.73 9.62 2.30
N GLU A 12 -17.03 9.49 3.57
CA GLU A 12 -16.04 9.64 4.64
C GLU A 12 -15.05 8.47 4.59
N GLU A 13 -13.84 8.74 4.08
CA GLU A 13 -12.75 7.76 4.02
C GLU A 13 -11.93 7.82 5.32
N MET A 14 -11.87 6.70 6.05
CA MET A 14 -10.99 6.56 7.21
C MET A 14 -9.57 6.22 6.77
N VAL A 15 -8.63 7.12 7.08
CA VAL A 15 -7.20 6.95 6.81
C VAL A 15 -6.48 6.65 8.11
N PHE A 16 -5.72 5.57 8.12
CA PHE A 16 -4.92 5.08 9.24
C PHE A 16 -3.46 5.37 9.00
N THR A 17 -2.69 5.50 10.08
CA THR A 17 -1.24 5.68 10.03
C THR A 17 -0.56 4.63 10.89
N VAL A 18 0.55 4.08 10.41
CA VAL A 18 1.35 3.08 11.12
C VAL A 18 2.84 3.36 10.89
N THR A 19 3.65 3.18 11.91
CA THR A 19 5.11 3.27 11.80
C THR A 19 5.74 1.89 11.84
N GLY A 20 6.67 1.64 10.92
CA GLY A 20 7.38 0.37 10.86
C GLY A 20 8.57 0.40 9.91
N ALA A 21 9.37 -0.65 9.94
CA ALA A 21 10.51 -0.83 9.06
C ALA A 21 10.09 -1.59 7.80
N ILE A 22 10.52 -1.12 6.63
CA ILE A 22 10.25 -1.80 5.35
C ILE A 22 11.03 -3.12 5.31
N MET A 23 10.31 -4.24 5.24
CA MET A 23 10.87 -5.58 5.02
C MET A 23 10.94 -5.95 3.54
N HIS A 24 9.92 -5.55 2.80
CA HIS A 24 9.83 -5.76 1.35
C HIS A 24 9.11 -4.58 0.71
N MET A 25 9.45 -4.28 -0.55
CA MET A 25 8.80 -3.22 -1.29
C MET A 25 8.79 -3.51 -2.80
N ASN A 26 7.70 -3.11 -3.44
CA ASN A 26 7.58 -3.03 -4.89
C ASN A 26 7.10 -1.61 -5.20
N LEU A 27 8.04 -0.68 -5.33
CA LEU A 27 7.77 0.74 -5.54
C LEU A 27 8.27 1.17 -6.94
N PRO A 28 7.69 2.25 -7.50
CA PRO A 28 8.15 2.82 -8.76
C PRO A 28 9.61 3.32 -8.71
N PRO A 29 10.22 3.68 -9.85
CA PRO A 29 9.63 3.78 -11.20
C PRO A 29 9.39 2.43 -11.87
N ILE A 30 8.36 2.35 -12.71
CA ILE A 30 8.16 1.24 -13.64
C ILE A 30 9.05 1.45 -14.86
N GLU A 31 10.16 0.72 -14.92
CA GLU A 31 11.17 0.90 -15.98
C GLU A 31 11.15 -0.18 -17.06
N ARG A 32 10.48 -1.30 -16.79
CA ARG A 32 10.40 -2.46 -17.68
C ARG A 32 8.94 -2.77 -17.95
N ASP A 33 8.67 -3.20 -19.18
CA ASP A 33 7.34 -3.69 -19.52
C ASP A 33 7.14 -5.02 -18.77
N PRO A 34 6.21 -5.10 -17.80
CA PRO A 34 6.00 -6.32 -17.03
C PRO A 34 5.47 -7.48 -17.89
N VAL A 35 5.17 -7.22 -19.18
CA VAL A 35 4.65 -8.19 -20.12
C VAL A 35 5.70 -8.65 -21.15
N SER A 36 6.93 -8.14 -21.13
CA SER A 36 7.96 -8.46 -22.14
C SER A 36 8.81 -9.71 -21.86
N CYS A 37 8.44 -10.59 -20.93
CA CYS A 37 9.13 -11.88 -20.80
C CYS A 37 8.93 -12.70 -22.08
N HIS A 38 10.02 -13.00 -22.79
CA HIS A 38 10.03 -13.70 -24.07
C HIS A 38 9.24 -15.02 -24.04
N PRO A 39 8.49 -15.36 -25.11
CA PRO A 39 8.12 -16.74 -25.35
C PRO A 39 9.41 -17.54 -25.55
N CYS A 40 9.63 -18.57 -24.74
CA CYS A 40 10.65 -19.57 -25.05
C CYS A 40 10.34 -20.14 -26.45
N SER A 41 11.26 -19.87 -27.38
CA SER A 41 11.50 -20.51 -28.68
C SER A 41 10.38 -21.38 -29.28
N GLY A 42 9.78 -20.88 -30.35
CA GLY A 42 9.32 -21.72 -31.47
C GLY A 42 7.84 -22.09 -31.49
N SER A 43 6.95 -21.14 -31.78
CA SER A 43 5.81 -21.36 -32.70
C SER A 43 5.10 -20.04 -33.01
N ALA A 44 4.84 -19.84 -34.29
CA ALA A 44 3.98 -18.89 -34.99
C ALA A 44 3.35 -17.69 -34.23
N ALA A 45 3.54 -16.53 -34.84
CA ALA A 45 2.72 -15.34 -34.64
C ALA A 45 1.22 -15.61 -34.90
N LEU A 46 0.39 -14.72 -34.33
CA LEU A 46 -1.06 -14.54 -34.52
C LEU A 46 -1.95 -15.43 -33.64
N THR A 47 -2.25 -14.95 -32.43
CA THR A 47 -3.63 -14.85 -31.92
C THR A 47 -3.65 -14.00 -30.64
N HIS A 48 -4.50 -12.98 -30.63
CA HIS A 48 -4.77 -12.13 -29.47
C HIS A 48 -5.28 -12.96 -28.28
N ASN A 49 -4.44 -13.18 -27.27
CA ASN A 49 -4.91 -13.57 -25.94
C ASN A 49 -4.95 -12.33 -25.03
N SER A 50 -5.76 -11.35 -25.43
CA SER A 50 -5.89 -10.04 -24.77
C SER A 50 -6.51 -10.13 -23.37
N SER A 51 -7.24 -11.20 -23.04
CA SER A 51 -7.87 -11.37 -21.72
C SER A 51 -6.84 -11.64 -20.61
N GLY A 52 -5.88 -12.54 -20.85
CA GLY A 52 -4.83 -12.89 -19.88
C GLY A 52 -3.85 -11.75 -19.61
N MET A 53 -3.49 -10.96 -20.65
CA MET A 53 -2.69 -9.74 -20.47
C MET A 53 -3.44 -8.68 -19.64
N ARG A 54 -4.74 -8.47 -19.90
CA ARG A 54 -5.56 -7.52 -19.14
C ARG A 54 -5.76 -7.94 -17.69
N GLU A 55 -5.72 -9.24 -17.40
CA GLU A 55 -5.73 -9.73 -16.02
C GLU A 55 -4.45 -9.34 -15.29
N LYS A 56 -3.27 -9.59 -15.89
CA LYS A 56 -1.97 -9.22 -15.30
C LYS A 56 -1.87 -7.73 -14.96
N LEU A 57 -2.42 -6.84 -15.81
CA LEU A 57 -2.44 -5.40 -15.56
C LEU A 57 -3.26 -5.00 -14.33
N ARG A 58 -4.35 -5.73 -14.01
CA ARG A 58 -5.19 -5.45 -12.82
C ARG A 58 -4.49 -5.78 -11.51
N PHE A 59 -3.40 -6.55 -11.57
CA PHE A 59 -2.62 -6.94 -10.41
C PHE A 59 -1.35 -6.10 -10.24
N LEU A 60 -1.00 -5.24 -11.22
CA LEU A 60 0.11 -4.31 -11.07
C LEU A 60 -0.20 -3.32 -9.95
N SER A 61 0.65 -3.33 -8.94
CA SER A 61 0.50 -2.54 -7.73
C SER A 61 1.84 -2.05 -7.24
N GLN A 62 1.78 -0.94 -6.52
CA GLN A 62 2.83 -0.49 -5.62
C GLN A 62 2.53 -1.02 -4.24
N SER A 63 3.51 -1.61 -3.57
CA SER A 63 3.32 -2.18 -2.23
C SER A 63 4.54 -2.04 -1.35
N ILE A 64 4.27 -2.03 -0.04
CA ILE A 64 5.28 -2.20 1.00
C ILE A 64 4.79 -3.24 1.99
N THR A 65 5.74 -3.97 2.57
CA THR A 65 5.53 -4.83 3.72
C THR A 65 6.36 -4.27 4.85
N ILE A 66 5.71 -3.90 5.94
CA ILE A 66 6.37 -3.30 7.12
C ILE A 66 6.20 -4.18 8.35
N THR A 67 7.14 -4.07 9.28
CA THR A 67 7.04 -4.67 10.62
C THR A 67 7.46 -3.66 11.68
N GLY A 68 6.90 -3.79 12.88
CA GLY A 68 7.26 -2.96 14.03
C GLY A 68 8.47 -3.45 14.81
N PHE A 69 8.97 -4.66 14.55
CA PHE A 69 9.99 -5.30 15.38
C PHE A 69 9.64 -5.24 16.88
N ASN A 70 8.42 -5.66 17.23
CA ASN A 70 7.85 -5.62 18.58
C ASN A 70 7.74 -4.20 19.19
N SER A 71 7.65 -3.14 18.37
CA SER A 71 7.22 -1.83 18.88
C SER A 71 5.76 -1.91 19.31
N MET A 72 5.49 -1.42 20.53
CA MET A 72 4.15 -1.35 21.10
C MET A 72 3.17 -0.61 20.19
N THR A 73 3.62 0.48 19.55
CA THR A 73 2.77 1.26 18.64
C THR A 73 2.36 0.49 17.40
N PHE A 74 3.20 -0.42 16.91
CA PHE A 74 2.87 -1.28 15.78
C PHE A 74 1.94 -2.41 16.21
N ASP A 75 2.19 -3.02 17.37
CA ASP A 75 1.34 -4.07 17.92
C ASP A 75 -0.07 -3.55 18.22
N ASP A 76 -0.18 -2.33 18.76
CA ASP A 76 -1.44 -1.62 18.94
C ASP A 76 -2.16 -1.40 17.61
N ALA A 77 -1.44 -1.01 16.55
CA ALA A 77 -2.03 -0.87 15.22
C ALA A 77 -2.54 -2.20 14.67
N ILE A 78 -1.79 -3.31 14.85
CA ILE A 78 -2.24 -4.66 14.45
C ILE A 78 -3.49 -5.07 15.23
N ASN A 79 -3.55 -4.77 16.54
CA ASN A 79 -4.71 -5.07 17.37
C ASN A 79 -5.93 -4.24 16.97
N ALA A 80 -5.76 -2.95 16.70
CA ALA A 80 -6.82 -2.09 16.16
C ALA A 80 -7.36 -2.62 14.82
N LEU A 81 -6.51 -3.16 13.94
CA LEU A 81 -6.95 -3.78 12.69
C LEU A 81 -7.78 -5.06 12.93
N LYS A 82 -7.42 -5.87 13.93
CA LYS A 82 -8.23 -7.03 14.34
C LYS A 82 -9.59 -6.59 14.88
N GLU A 83 -9.65 -5.52 15.67
CA GLU A 83 -10.92 -4.96 16.17
C GLU A 83 -11.80 -4.39 15.06
N ILE A 84 -11.22 -3.70 14.07
CA ILE A 84 -11.95 -3.22 12.90
C ILE A 84 -12.54 -4.39 12.11
N GLN A 85 -11.77 -5.47 11.93
CA GLN A 85 -12.24 -6.67 11.27
C GLN A 85 -13.39 -7.31 12.05
N HIS A 86 -13.25 -7.44 13.37
CA HIS A 86 -14.30 -7.99 14.24
C HIS A 86 -15.57 -7.14 14.21
N THR A 87 -15.44 -5.81 14.28
CA THR A 87 -16.58 -4.89 14.14
C THR A 87 -17.25 -5.07 12.76
N GLY A 88 -16.46 -5.28 11.71
CA GLY A 88 -16.97 -5.56 10.37
C GLY A 88 -17.80 -6.85 10.29
N GLU A 89 -17.57 -7.85 11.13
CA GLU A 89 -18.35 -9.11 11.12
C GLU A 89 -19.83 -8.88 11.41
N TRP A 90 -20.18 -7.81 12.14
CA TRP A 90 -21.55 -7.45 12.47
C TRP A 90 -22.32 -6.84 11.28
N GLU A 91 -21.58 -6.32 10.29
CA GLU A 91 -22.15 -5.69 9.09
C GLU A 91 -22.38 -6.67 7.93
N PHE A 92 -21.83 -7.88 8.02
CA PHE A 92 -21.96 -8.92 6.98
C PHE A 92 -22.71 -10.14 7.51
N HIS A 93 -23.18 -11.01 6.61
CA HIS A 93 -23.79 -12.27 7.04
C HIS A 93 -22.75 -13.14 7.76
N GLN A 94 -23.20 -13.95 8.70
CA GLN A 94 -22.31 -14.81 9.47
C GLN A 94 -21.46 -15.70 8.54
N GLY A 95 -20.14 -15.68 8.75
CA GLY A 95 -19.17 -16.44 7.94
C GLY A 95 -18.84 -15.82 6.59
N GLN A 96 -19.45 -14.68 6.23
CA GLN A 96 -19.20 -14.01 4.95
C GLN A 96 -17.89 -13.21 4.97
N LEU A 97 -17.57 -12.54 6.08
CA LEU A 97 -16.31 -11.83 6.23
C LEU A 97 -15.19 -12.82 6.56
N LEU A 98 -14.22 -12.93 5.66
CA LEU A 98 -13.05 -13.77 5.88
C LEU A 98 -12.16 -13.15 6.95
N LYS A 99 -11.73 -14.00 7.89
CA LYS A 99 -10.82 -13.62 8.96
C LYS A 99 -9.55 -13.02 8.39
N TRP A 100 -9.19 -11.84 8.87
CA TRP A 100 -7.91 -11.22 8.56
C TRP A 100 -6.92 -11.59 9.66
N THR A 101 -5.72 -12.02 9.24
CA THR A 101 -4.59 -12.26 10.13
C THR A 101 -3.37 -11.59 9.54
N PRO A 102 -2.54 -10.91 10.34
CA PRO A 102 -1.27 -10.41 9.84
C PRO A 102 -0.44 -11.60 9.34
N ASN A 103 0.29 -11.37 8.24
CA ASN A 103 1.27 -12.34 7.78
C ASN A 103 2.45 -12.33 8.76
N GLN A 104 3.24 -13.40 8.78
CA GLN A 104 4.47 -13.46 9.54
C GLN A 104 5.69 -13.60 8.64
N LEU A 105 6.74 -12.85 8.92
CA LEU A 105 8.03 -12.96 8.26
C LEU A 105 9.10 -13.04 9.33
N GLN A 106 9.88 -14.12 9.32
CA GLN A 106 10.94 -14.36 10.31
C GLN A 106 10.44 -14.31 11.77
N GLY A 107 9.18 -14.72 12.01
CA GLY A 107 8.57 -14.73 13.34
C GLY A 107 7.98 -13.40 13.80
N TYR A 108 8.05 -12.34 13.00
CA TYR A 108 7.42 -11.05 13.29
C TYR A 108 6.14 -10.88 12.48
N ASP A 109 5.11 -10.31 13.11
CA ASP A 109 3.91 -9.87 12.40
C ASP A 109 4.28 -8.75 11.41
N VAL A 110 3.75 -8.86 10.19
CA VAL A 110 3.96 -7.90 9.12
C VAL A 110 2.64 -7.40 8.57
N LEU A 111 2.64 -6.12 8.19
CA LEU A 111 1.53 -5.47 7.53
C LEU A 111 1.88 -5.21 6.07
N GLU A 112 1.13 -5.83 5.16
CA GLU A 112 1.23 -5.60 3.73
C GLU A 112 0.25 -4.51 3.30
N LEU A 113 0.78 -3.43 2.74
CA LEU A 113 0.03 -2.29 2.23
C LEU A 113 0.24 -2.21 0.73
N LEU A 114 -0.85 -2.18 -0.04
CA LEU A 114 -0.77 -2.20 -1.50
C LEU A 114 -1.76 -1.23 -2.13
N ASN A 115 -1.39 -0.64 -3.25
CA ASN A 115 -2.31 0.11 -4.08
C ASN A 115 -2.07 -0.20 -5.55
N ARG A 116 -3.16 -0.37 -6.31
CA ARG A 116 -3.07 -0.68 -7.73
C ARG A 116 -2.75 0.58 -8.50
N TYR A 117 -1.86 0.47 -9.49
CA TYR A 117 -1.61 1.59 -10.41
C TYR A 117 -2.83 1.89 -11.26
N LEU A 118 -3.59 0.87 -11.64
CA LEU A 118 -4.69 0.96 -12.58
C LEU A 118 -5.91 0.21 -12.05
N ARG A 119 -7.11 0.74 -12.31
CA ARG A 119 -8.39 0.07 -12.07
C ARG A 119 -9.15 -0.11 -13.36
N SER A 120 -10.03 -1.11 -13.41
CA SER A 120 -10.90 -1.29 -14.58
C SER A 120 -11.84 -0.10 -14.70
N GLN A 121 -11.89 0.51 -15.88
CA GLN A 121 -12.88 1.55 -16.15
C GLN A 121 -14.26 0.89 -16.29
N SER A 122 -15.25 1.41 -15.58
CA SER A 122 -16.64 0.98 -15.78
C SER A 122 -17.12 1.46 -17.15
N LYS A 123 -17.95 0.66 -17.83
CA LYS A 123 -18.57 1.09 -19.10
C LYS A 123 -19.65 2.15 -18.89
N THR A 124 -20.24 2.21 -17.69
CA THR A 124 -21.38 3.07 -17.36
C THR A 124 -20.94 4.45 -16.85
N GLU A 125 -19.76 4.55 -16.25
CA GLU A 125 -19.19 5.79 -15.73
C GLU A 125 -17.87 6.05 -16.46
N ARG A 126 -17.87 7.01 -17.40
CA ARG A 126 -16.62 7.51 -17.98
C ARG A 126 -15.92 8.39 -16.95
N GLU A 127 -15.35 7.75 -15.95
CA GLU A 127 -14.43 8.40 -15.02
C GLU A 127 -13.25 8.95 -15.82
N THR A 128 -12.97 10.24 -15.63
CA THR A 128 -11.80 10.88 -16.26
C THR A 128 -10.58 10.52 -15.44
N GLY A 129 -9.68 9.75 -16.04
CA GLY A 129 -8.40 9.42 -15.42
C GLY A 129 -7.54 10.67 -15.23
N ILE A 130 -6.64 10.60 -14.26
CA ILE A 130 -5.56 11.58 -14.08
C ILE A 130 -4.28 11.03 -14.68
N LEU A 131 -3.35 11.92 -15.03
CA LEU A 131 -2.05 11.54 -15.55
C LEU A 131 -1.24 10.79 -14.48
N ILE A 132 -0.57 9.72 -14.91
CA ILE A 132 0.38 8.99 -14.05
C ILE A 132 1.64 9.84 -13.92
N ASP A 133 2.10 10.04 -12.68
CA ASP A 133 3.27 10.86 -12.39
C ASP A 133 4.54 10.31 -13.09
N ASN A 134 5.38 11.19 -13.60
CA ASN A 134 6.60 10.81 -14.33
C ASN A 134 7.63 10.08 -13.43
N ASN A 135 7.58 10.27 -12.10
CA ASN A 135 8.40 9.50 -11.16
C ASN A 135 7.86 8.08 -10.95
N VAL A 136 6.62 7.81 -11.35
CA VAL A 136 5.98 6.48 -11.32
C VAL A 136 6.15 5.77 -12.66
N ASP A 137 5.85 6.46 -13.77
CA ASP A 137 5.86 5.90 -15.12
C ASP A 137 6.71 6.73 -16.09
N PRO A 138 8.03 6.82 -15.88
CA PRO A 138 8.92 7.69 -16.67
C PRO A 138 8.98 7.34 -18.16
N LYS A 139 8.61 6.11 -18.52
CA LYS A 139 8.62 5.60 -19.90
C LYS A 139 7.21 5.49 -20.50
N GLY A 140 6.17 5.94 -19.80
CA GLY A 140 4.78 5.84 -20.26
C GLY A 140 4.29 4.40 -20.44
N ILE A 141 4.91 3.42 -19.77
CA ILE A 141 4.59 1.99 -19.86
C ILE A 141 3.19 1.74 -19.29
N LEU A 142 2.91 2.23 -18.07
CA LEU A 142 1.60 2.07 -17.45
C LEU A 142 0.52 2.82 -18.25
N ALA A 143 0.81 4.03 -18.70
CA ALA A 143 -0.10 4.82 -19.52
C ALA A 143 -0.44 4.10 -20.83
N ARG A 144 0.56 3.54 -21.52
CA ARG A 144 0.37 2.75 -22.74
C ARG A 144 -0.44 1.47 -22.47
N LEU A 145 -0.13 0.76 -21.38
CA LEU A 145 -0.79 -0.49 -21.03
C LEU A 145 -2.25 -0.29 -20.58
N ALA A 146 -2.59 0.88 -20.02
CA ALA A 146 -3.96 1.18 -19.59
C ALA A 146 -4.97 1.13 -20.76
N GLY A 147 -4.56 1.66 -21.92
CA GLY A 147 -5.39 1.77 -23.12
C GLY A 147 -6.74 2.43 -22.82
N ASN A 148 -7.81 1.88 -23.40
CA ASN A 148 -9.18 2.41 -23.22
C ASN A 148 -10.00 1.66 -22.15
N THR A 149 -9.35 0.81 -21.34
CA THR A 149 -10.09 -0.11 -20.46
C THR A 149 -9.70 -0.05 -19.00
N MET A 150 -8.56 0.56 -18.72
CA MET A 150 -8.10 0.82 -17.38
C MET A 150 -7.92 2.32 -17.20
N VAL A 151 -8.06 2.77 -15.96
CA VAL A 151 -7.96 4.18 -15.61
C VAL A 151 -7.08 4.32 -14.37
N HIS A 152 -6.26 5.37 -14.34
CA HIS A 152 -5.54 5.83 -13.16
C HIS A 152 -6.34 6.99 -12.55
N THR A 153 -6.68 6.90 -11.27
CA THR A 153 -7.50 7.89 -10.56
C THR A 153 -6.79 8.38 -9.31
N LYS A 154 -7.37 9.37 -8.62
CA LYS A 154 -6.84 9.88 -7.35
C LYS A 154 -6.66 8.76 -6.30
N GLU A 155 -7.53 7.76 -6.29
CA GLU A 155 -7.44 6.60 -5.38
C GLU A 155 -6.22 5.71 -5.65
N ASN A 156 -5.65 5.76 -6.85
CA ASN A 156 -4.49 4.96 -7.25
C ASN A 156 -3.14 5.64 -6.93
N VAL A 157 -3.18 6.91 -6.50
CA VAL A 157 -1.97 7.69 -6.22
C VAL A 157 -1.46 7.34 -4.83
N VAL A 158 -0.19 6.94 -4.76
CA VAL A 158 0.55 6.89 -3.50
C VAL A 158 1.47 8.11 -3.43
N ARG A 159 1.43 8.83 -2.31
CA ARG A 159 2.28 10.00 -2.07
C ARG A 159 3.54 9.60 -1.30
N TYR A 160 4.66 10.18 -1.71
CA TYR A 160 5.97 9.82 -1.19
C TYR A 160 6.61 11.02 -0.53
N TYR A 161 7.02 10.87 0.73
CA TYR A 161 7.60 11.93 1.52
C TYR A 161 8.92 11.53 2.18
N ARG A 162 9.77 12.51 2.41
CA ARG A 162 10.93 12.43 3.29
C ARG A 162 10.73 13.37 4.46
N GLY A 163 10.87 12.84 5.67
CA GLY A 163 10.92 13.63 6.90
C GLY A 163 12.23 14.40 6.98
N ILE A 164 12.14 15.68 7.33
CA ILE A 164 13.27 16.55 7.64
C ILE A 164 13.00 17.16 9.01
N ILE A 165 14.02 17.21 9.85
CA ILE A 165 13.95 17.88 11.15
C ILE A 165 14.62 19.23 10.94
N ASN A 166 13.85 20.31 11.03
CA ASN A 166 14.36 21.67 10.94
C ASN A 166 13.94 22.45 12.18
N GLY A 167 14.91 22.86 13.00
CA GLY A 167 14.66 23.57 14.26
C GLY A 167 13.76 22.79 15.24
N GLY A 168 13.93 21.47 15.34
CA GLY A 168 13.12 20.60 16.22
C GLY A 168 11.73 20.24 15.68
N LYS A 169 11.29 20.82 14.55
CA LYS A 169 10.00 20.49 13.93
C LYS A 169 10.16 19.47 12.80
N LYS A 170 9.37 18.39 12.84
CA LYS A 170 9.24 17.42 11.74
C LYS A 170 8.49 18.08 10.58
N ARG A 171 9.10 18.11 9.41
CA ARG A 171 8.47 18.53 8.14
C ARG A 171 8.57 17.41 7.14
N TYR A 172 7.53 17.25 6.31
CA TYR A 172 7.53 16.28 5.22
C TYR A 172 7.71 17.01 3.90
N MET A 173 8.71 16.61 3.14
CA MET A 173 8.93 17.09 1.78
C MET A 173 8.67 15.96 0.79
N MET A 174 8.04 16.28 -0.34
CA MET A 174 7.78 15.29 -1.37
C MET A 174 9.09 14.70 -1.89
N THR A 175 9.14 13.39 -2.07
CA THR A 175 10.32 12.66 -2.54
C THR A 175 9.95 11.67 -3.63
N LYS A 176 10.95 11.14 -4.32
CA LYS A 176 10.73 10.12 -5.35
C LYS A 176 10.57 8.74 -4.71
N PRO A 177 9.79 7.82 -5.32
CA PRO A 177 9.57 6.48 -4.76
C PRO A 177 10.87 5.67 -4.64
N HIS A 178 11.82 5.87 -5.56
CA HIS A 178 13.13 5.24 -5.51
C HIS A 178 14.04 5.76 -4.38
N ALA A 179 13.60 6.69 -3.53
CA ALA A 179 14.36 7.09 -2.36
C ALA A 179 14.27 6.05 -1.23
N PHE A 180 13.23 5.22 -1.21
CA PHE A 180 12.97 4.23 -0.17
C PHE A 180 13.78 2.95 -0.37
N ARG A 181 14.16 2.30 0.72
CA ARG A 181 14.91 1.03 0.75
C ARG A 181 14.37 0.14 1.85
N THR A 182 14.54 -1.18 1.69
CA THR A 182 14.42 -2.13 2.80
C THR A 182 15.26 -1.67 3.99
N GLY A 183 14.72 -1.79 5.19
CA GLY A 183 15.30 -1.31 6.44
C GLY A 183 15.03 0.15 6.76
N ASN A 184 14.47 0.95 5.84
CA ASN A 184 14.01 2.30 6.19
C ASN A 184 12.82 2.23 7.16
N ILE A 185 12.87 3.06 8.21
CA ILE A 185 11.73 3.30 9.09
C ILE A 185 10.82 4.33 8.42
N VAL A 186 9.56 3.96 8.27
CA VAL A 186 8.56 4.76 7.58
C VAL A 186 7.29 4.89 8.39
N GLU A 187 6.62 6.02 8.19
CA GLU A 187 5.23 6.24 8.55
C GLU A 187 4.40 5.99 7.29
N ALA A 188 3.58 4.95 7.29
CA ALA A 188 2.73 4.58 6.17
C ALA A 188 1.28 4.95 6.48
N GLN A 189 0.62 5.60 5.53
CA GLN A 189 -0.81 5.88 5.56
C GLN A 189 -1.56 4.95 4.62
N PHE A 190 -2.69 4.43 5.09
CA PHE A 190 -3.51 3.52 4.32
C PHE A 190 -5.00 3.65 4.69
N SER A 191 -5.89 3.32 3.76
CA SER A 191 -7.30 3.10 4.07
C SER A 191 -7.64 1.62 4.16
N ILE A 192 -8.74 1.31 4.82
CA ILE A 192 -9.26 -0.05 4.95
C ILE A 192 -10.52 -0.15 4.10
N VAL A 193 -10.58 -1.17 3.25
CA VAL A 193 -11.74 -1.44 2.40
C VAL A 193 -12.17 -2.91 2.52
N PHE A 194 -13.47 -3.15 2.43
CA PHE A 194 -14.05 -4.50 2.40
C PHE A 194 -14.46 -4.83 0.97
N VAL A 195 -13.88 -5.88 0.40
CA VAL A 195 -14.04 -6.23 -1.02
C VAL A 195 -14.70 -7.60 -1.14
N LYS A 196 -15.83 -7.65 -1.86
CA LYS A 196 -16.47 -8.91 -2.25
C LYS A 196 -15.53 -9.71 -3.18
N CYS A 197 -15.36 -10.97 -2.84
CA CYS A 197 -14.59 -11.97 -3.55
C CYS A 197 -15.54 -12.98 -4.23
N LYS A 198 -14.98 -13.92 -5.00
CA LYS A 198 -15.76 -15.01 -5.57
C LYS A 198 -16.39 -15.86 -4.44
N GLY A 199 -17.65 -16.28 -4.65
CA GLY A 199 -18.40 -17.08 -3.68
C GLY A 199 -18.92 -16.29 -2.48
N ASP A 200 -19.38 -15.05 -2.69
CA ASP A 200 -19.96 -14.12 -1.70
C ASP A 200 -19.11 -13.74 -0.49
N ASN A 201 -17.92 -14.32 -0.33
CA ASN A 201 -16.96 -13.96 0.69
C ASN A 201 -16.52 -12.49 0.58
N VAL A 202 -16.30 -11.84 1.70
CA VAL A 202 -15.76 -10.47 1.80
C VAL A 202 -14.37 -10.54 2.41
N LYS A 203 -13.42 -9.78 1.87
CA LYS A 203 -12.07 -9.63 2.44
C LYS A 203 -11.80 -8.19 2.81
N MET A 204 -11.24 -7.99 4.00
CA MET A 204 -10.60 -6.73 4.38
C MET A 204 -9.30 -6.55 3.58
N LYS A 205 -9.06 -5.36 3.06
CA LYS A 205 -7.82 -4.98 2.37
C LYS A 205 -7.33 -3.62 2.87
N MET A 206 -6.02 -3.47 2.95
CA MET A 206 -5.35 -2.22 3.27
C MET A 206 -4.82 -1.57 1.99
N ILE A 207 -5.30 -0.37 1.68
CA ILE A 207 -4.94 0.38 0.47
C ILE A 207 -3.91 1.43 0.83
N LEU A 208 -2.69 1.27 0.33
CA LEU A 208 -1.61 2.22 0.55
C LEU A 208 -1.95 3.60 -0.05
N GLN A 209 -1.79 4.67 0.73
CA GLN A 209 -2.05 6.05 0.29
C GLN A 209 -0.81 6.94 0.34
N ALA A 210 0.02 6.78 1.36
CA ALA A 210 1.23 7.57 1.52
C ALA A 210 2.31 6.81 2.27
N ILE A 211 3.56 7.15 1.99
CA ILE A 211 4.72 6.67 2.73
C ILE A 211 5.62 7.87 3.01
N ALA A 212 6.00 8.04 4.26
CA ALA A 212 6.95 9.05 4.68
C ALA A 212 8.14 8.40 5.37
N MET A 213 9.35 8.63 4.86
CA MET A 213 10.56 8.20 5.53
C MET A 213 10.77 9.04 6.79
N ILE A 214 10.92 8.40 7.95
CA ILE A 214 11.21 9.12 9.20
C ILE A 214 12.71 9.41 9.23
N ASN A 215 13.10 10.65 9.54
CA ASN A 215 14.52 11.03 9.56
C ASN A 215 15.24 10.30 10.70
N CYS A 216 15.97 9.26 10.37
CA CYS A 216 16.68 8.43 11.33
C CYS A 216 18.08 9.00 11.56
N LYS A 217 18.26 9.82 12.60
CA LYS A 217 19.57 9.84 13.30
C LYS A 217 19.83 8.54 14.07
N HIS A 218 18.82 7.68 14.20
CA HIS A 218 18.88 6.40 14.90
C HIS A 218 18.53 5.28 13.92
N MET A 219 19.56 4.66 13.34
CA MET A 219 19.43 3.40 12.60
C MET A 219 19.30 2.25 13.61
N MET A 220 18.65 1.15 13.22
CA MET A 220 18.42 -0.03 14.07
C MET A 220 19.68 -0.41 14.88
N VAL A 221 19.55 -0.46 16.20
CA VAL A 221 20.63 -0.92 17.07
C VAL A 221 20.50 -2.43 17.22
N SER A 222 21.44 -3.19 16.64
CA SER A 222 21.61 -4.59 16.99
C SER A 222 22.41 -4.66 18.28
N THR A 223 21.79 -5.01 19.40
CA THR A 223 22.54 -5.28 20.64
C THR A 223 23.23 -6.64 20.47
N THR A 224 24.55 -6.63 20.32
CA THR A 224 25.38 -7.82 20.17
C THR A 224 25.28 -8.67 21.44
N GLY A 225 24.33 -9.60 21.49
CA GLY A 225 24.10 -10.47 22.64
C GLY A 225 22.71 -11.10 22.71
N ASP A 226 21.71 -10.52 22.03
CA ASP A 226 20.36 -11.07 21.96
C ASP A 226 19.89 -11.05 20.49
N HIS A 227 19.38 -12.16 19.97
CA HIS A 227 18.92 -12.28 18.57
C HIS A 227 17.61 -11.50 18.29
N ARG A 228 17.25 -10.56 19.16
CA ARG A 228 16.01 -9.77 19.06
C ARG A 228 16.35 -8.35 18.57
N MET A 229 15.79 -8.00 17.42
CA MET A 229 15.82 -6.63 16.91
C MET A 229 14.63 -5.88 17.50
N TYR A 230 14.85 -4.68 18.02
CA TYR A 230 13.80 -3.82 18.55
C TYR A 230 13.82 -2.48 17.82
N MET A 231 12.64 -1.97 17.46
CA MET A 231 12.50 -0.58 17.05
C MET A 231 12.33 0.26 18.31
N THR A 232 13.30 1.11 18.64
CA THR A 232 13.14 2.07 19.74
C THR A 232 12.21 3.18 19.28
N ASP A 233 11.14 3.40 20.05
CA ASP A 233 10.22 4.52 19.82
C ASP A 233 11.04 5.82 19.80
N CYS A 234 10.97 6.55 18.69
CA CYS A 234 11.51 7.90 18.63
C CYS A 234 10.65 8.76 19.55
N TYR A 235 11.07 8.90 20.81
CA TYR A 235 10.48 9.80 21.78
C TYR A 235 10.26 11.18 21.12
N ILE A 236 8.99 11.55 20.99
CA ILE A 236 8.60 12.95 20.95
C ILE A 236 9.06 13.49 22.30
N SER A 237 10.15 14.25 22.32
CA SER A 237 10.52 15.01 23.49
C SER A 237 9.33 15.92 23.81
N GLU A 238 8.67 15.64 24.93
CA GLU A 238 7.70 16.51 25.57
C GLU A 238 8.27 17.94 25.59
N CYS A 239 7.77 18.81 24.72
CA CYS A 239 7.85 20.24 24.95
C CYS A 239 6.68 20.57 25.88
N LYS A 240 7.01 20.64 27.17
CA LYS A 240 6.18 21.12 28.28
C LYS A 240 5.56 22.50 27.97
N PRO A 241 4.46 22.88 28.64
CA PRO A 241 4.25 24.29 28.97
C PRO A 241 5.29 24.79 29.99
#